data_AF-A0A640T8E5-F1
#
_entry.id   AF-A0A640T8E5-F1
#
_cell.length_a   1.000
_cell.length_b   1.000
_cell.length_c   1.000
_cell.angle_alpha   90.00
_cell.angle_beta   90.00
_cell.angle_gamma   90.00
#
_symmetry.space_group_name_H-M   'P 1'
#
loop_
_entity.id
_entity.type
_entity.pdbx_description
1 polymer ?
#
loop_
_entity_poly.entity_id
_entity_poly.type
_entity_poly.pdbx_seq_one_letter_code
_entity_poly.pdbx_strand_id
1 'polypeptide(L)'
;MGSSELAIHADLADALRRQATQAGTDSPAVRGSDWRQAIVATVNTDGTVVTSDGVIARRMATYVTPTAGETIVVSISSSGNWLAHGRIAPVSTAGTWQTLTLSGGWTTFGSPYWTPSYRINGDGTVSLSGLAKAPASAAQPQTICTLPAGIVPASKSRFATEVANAVHGVLDVNATGTLQIQDYSGNAGWAALDGVQYRLT
;
A
#
# COMPACT_ATOMS: atom_id res chain seq x y z
N MET A 1 11.47 61.47 33.69
CA MET A 1 10.26 60.61 33.66
C MET A 1 9.95 60.06 32.27
N GLY A 2 10.20 60.76 31.16
CA GLY A 2 9.82 60.28 29.82
C GLY A 2 10.58 59.08 29.20
N SER A 3 11.81 58.74 29.61
CA SER A 3 12.53 57.61 28.99
C SER A 3 12.08 56.24 29.51
N SER A 4 11.51 56.18 30.72
CA SER A 4 11.05 54.93 31.34
C SER A 4 9.68 54.50 30.81
N GLU A 5 8.79 55.46 30.50
CA GLU A 5 7.49 55.17 29.88
C GLU A 5 7.65 54.65 28.45
N LEU A 6 8.53 55.26 27.65
CA LEU A 6 8.82 54.80 26.29
C LEU A 6 9.35 53.36 26.24
N ALA A 7 10.16 52.96 27.22
CA ALA A 7 10.68 51.60 27.33
C ALA A 7 9.57 50.58 27.64
N ILE A 8 8.65 50.91 28.57
CA ILE A 8 7.50 50.05 28.92
C ILE A 8 6.56 49.84 27.73
N HIS A 9 6.33 50.88 26.92
CA HIS A 9 5.51 50.77 25.72
C HIS A 9 6.15 49.90 24.63
N ALA A 10 7.48 49.96 24.47
CA ALA A 10 8.21 49.11 23.53
C ALA A 10 8.17 47.63 23.96
N ASP A 11 8.39 47.35 25.24
CA ASP A 11 8.34 45.99 25.79
C ASP A 11 6.94 45.36 25.65
N LEU A 12 5.89 46.14 25.88
CA LEU A 12 4.51 45.68 25.68
C LEU A 12 4.21 45.40 24.20
N ALA A 13 4.65 46.27 23.29
CA ALA A 13 4.47 46.08 21.86
C ALA A 13 5.17 44.79 21.37
N ASP A 14 6.37 44.52 21.87
CA ASP A 14 7.11 43.30 21.53
C ASP A 14 6.53 42.05 22.21
N ALA A 15 5.98 42.16 23.42
CA ALA A 15 5.24 41.08 24.05
C ALA A 15 3.96 40.72 23.27
N LEU A 16 3.18 41.73 22.87
CA LEU A 16 1.98 41.55 22.05
C LEU A 16 2.31 40.96 20.67
N ARG A 17 3.39 41.43 20.03
CA ARG A 17 3.84 40.88 18.75
C ARG A 17 4.24 39.41 18.89
N ARG A 18 5.01 39.05 19.94
CA ARG A 18 5.36 37.66 20.23
C ARG A 18 4.14 36.79 20.52
N GLN A 19 3.19 37.28 21.32
CA GLN A 19 1.96 36.57 21.63
C GLN A 19 1.09 36.35 20.40
N ALA A 20 0.95 37.36 19.53
CA ALA A 20 0.20 37.24 18.29
C ALA A 20 0.85 36.25 17.31
N THR A 21 2.17 36.26 17.17
CA THR A 21 2.90 35.28 16.35
C THR A 21 2.76 33.86 16.93
N GLN A 22 2.90 33.69 18.24
CA GLN A 22 2.74 32.40 18.90
C GLN A 22 1.32 31.85 18.73
N ALA A 23 0.31 32.69 19.00
CA ALA A 23 -1.10 32.32 18.82
C ALA A 23 -1.43 31.97 17.36
N GLY A 24 -0.83 32.67 16.40
CA GLY A 24 -1.01 32.38 14.98
C GLY A 24 -0.33 31.08 14.54
N THR A 25 0.81 30.75 15.13
CA THR A 25 1.54 29.50 14.85
C THR A 25 0.80 28.30 15.46
N ASP A 26 0.29 28.43 16.68
CA ASP A 26 -0.32 27.33 17.42
C ASP A 26 -1.81 27.11 17.09
N SER A 27 -2.53 28.13 16.63
CA SER A 27 -3.96 28.04 16.31
C SER A 27 -4.22 27.54 14.89
N PRO A 28 -4.86 26.36 14.70
CA PRO A 28 -5.24 25.87 13.37
C PRO A 28 -6.19 26.82 12.62
N ALA A 29 -7.03 27.57 13.35
CA ALA A 29 -7.95 28.56 12.78
C ALA A 29 -7.22 29.77 12.18
N VAL A 30 -5.98 30.05 12.60
CA VAL A 30 -5.14 31.14 12.08
C VAL A 30 -4.17 30.62 11.00
N ARG A 31 -3.66 29.39 11.17
CA ARG A 31 -2.72 28.76 10.23
C ARG A 31 -3.32 28.54 8.84
N GLY A 32 -4.64 28.37 8.76
CA GLY A 32 -5.33 28.07 7.51
C GLY A 32 -5.07 26.63 7.04
N SER A 33 -5.21 26.38 5.74
CA SER A 33 -4.84 25.09 5.17
C SER A 33 -3.32 25.01 5.02
N ASP A 34 -2.72 23.92 5.51
CA ASP A 34 -1.28 23.68 5.44
C ASP A 34 -1.01 22.26 4.89
N TRP A 35 0.15 22.05 4.27
CA TRP A 35 0.60 20.75 3.82
C TRP A 35 2.02 20.46 4.29
N ARG A 36 2.29 19.20 4.63
CA ARG A 36 3.62 18.74 5.02
C ARG A 36 3.84 17.28 4.69
N GLN A 37 5.10 16.87 4.70
CA GLN A 37 5.45 15.47 4.63
C GLN A 37 5.33 14.82 6.01
N ALA A 38 4.94 13.55 6.05
CA ALA A 38 4.87 12.75 7.27
C ALA A 38 5.19 11.28 6.97
N ILE A 39 5.58 10.52 7.99
CA ILE A 39 5.80 9.08 7.90
C ILE A 39 4.58 8.37 8.47
N VAL A 40 4.02 7.40 7.73
CA VAL A 40 2.94 6.55 8.25
C VAL A 40 3.49 5.66 9.36
N ALA A 41 2.93 5.76 10.56
CA ALA A 41 3.24 4.86 11.67
C ALA A 41 2.26 3.68 11.74
N THR A 42 0.97 3.92 11.47
CA THR A 42 -0.07 2.89 11.56
C THR A 42 -1.13 3.11 10.49
N VAL A 43 -1.65 2.01 9.95
CA VAL A 43 -2.77 1.99 9.01
C VAL A 43 -3.99 1.41 9.72
N ASN A 44 -5.03 2.22 9.88
CA ASN A 44 -6.26 1.78 10.52
C ASN A 44 -7.22 1.15 9.50
N THR A 45 -8.10 0.27 9.98
CA THR A 45 -9.13 -0.38 9.16
C THR A 45 -10.28 0.54 8.77
N ASP A 46 -10.38 1.73 9.39
CA ASP A 46 -11.43 2.74 9.16
C ASP A 46 -11.12 3.71 8.00
N GLY A 47 -10.02 3.46 7.27
CA GLY A 47 -9.58 4.29 6.16
C GLY A 47 -8.71 5.49 6.57
N THR A 48 -8.21 5.53 7.80
CA THR A 48 -7.24 6.53 8.25
C THR A 48 -5.82 5.96 8.34
N VAL A 49 -4.83 6.84 8.32
CA VAL A 49 -3.45 6.55 8.72
C VAL A 49 -3.07 7.42 9.90
N VAL A 50 -2.27 6.88 10.80
CA VAL A 50 -1.63 7.63 11.89
C VAL A 50 -0.20 7.89 11.48
N THR A 51 0.24 9.15 11.53
CA THR A 51 1.62 9.52 11.26
C THR A 51 2.51 9.32 12.50
N SER A 52 3.82 9.28 12.31
CA SER A 52 4.81 9.10 13.39
C SER A 52 4.77 10.20 14.46
N ASP A 53 4.25 11.37 14.12
CA ASP A 53 4.03 12.49 15.04
C ASP A 53 2.58 12.56 15.58
N GLY A 54 1.79 11.50 15.38
CA GLY A 54 0.48 11.32 16.02
C GLY A 54 -0.71 11.92 15.29
N VAL A 55 -0.54 12.45 14.06
CA VAL A 55 -1.67 12.94 13.27
C VAL A 55 -2.47 11.78 12.70
N ILE A 56 -3.79 11.80 12.92
CA ILE A 56 -4.74 10.89 12.31
C ILE A 56 -5.29 11.55 11.05
N ALA A 57 -4.91 11.05 9.89
CA ALA A 57 -5.31 11.61 8.59
C ALA A 57 -6.21 10.64 7.83
N ARG A 58 -7.31 11.14 7.26
CA ARG A 58 -8.18 10.35 6.37
C ARG A 58 -7.48 10.17 5.03
N ARG A 59 -7.38 8.92 4.57
CA ARG A 59 -6.78 8.61 3.27
C ARG A 59 -7.68 9.10 2.15
N MET A 60 -7.07 9.72 1.13
CA MET A 60 -7.76 9.91 -0.15
C MET A 60 -8.05 8.56 -0.79
N ALA A 61 -9.11 8.48 -1.60
CA ALA A 61 -9.48 7.25 -2.31
C ALA A 61 -8.36 6.74 -3.23
N THR A 62 -7.51 7.63 -3.71
CA THR A 62 -6.32 7.34 -4.52
C THR A 62 -5.16 6.77 -3.71
N TYR A 63 -5.13 6.96 -2.39
CA TYR A 63 -4.07 6.41 -1.54
C TYR A 63 -4.44 5.00 -1.06
N VAL A 64 -4.36 4.06 -2.01
CA VAL A 64 -4.62 2.64 -1.79
C VAL A 64 -3.39 1.94 -1.23
N THR A 65 -3.59 0.90 -0.41
CA THR A 65 -2.53 0.08 0.20
C THR A 65 -1.44 0.87 0.94
N PRO A 66 -1.81 1.80 1.86
CA PRO A 66 -0.80 2.42 2.71
C PRO A 66 -0.08 1.36 3.54
N THR A 67 1.18 1.62 3.85
CA THR A 67 2.02 0.77 4.70
C THR A 67 2.75 1.64 5.71
N ALA A 68 2.98 1.12 6.91
CA ALA A 68 3.85 1.78 7.87
C ALA A 68 5.27 2.00 7.28
N GLY A 69 5.87 3.13 7.63
CA GLY A 69 7.13 3.65 7.11
C GLY A 69 6.98 4.60 5.92
N GLU A 70 5.87 4.59 5.19
CA GLU A 70 5.72 5.40 3.98
C GLU A 70 5.81 6.91 4.24
N THR A 71 6.63 7.60 3.45
CA THR A 71 6.60 9.06 3.40
C THR A 71 5.45 9.51 2.52
N ILE A 72 4.52 10.25 3.12
CA ILE A 72 3.30 10.73 2.50
C ILE A 72 3.19 12.26 2.59
N VAL A 73 2.35 12.83 1.74
CA VAL A 73 1.87 14.21 1.93
C VAL A 73 0.59 14.18 2.75
N VAL A 74 0.58 14.95 3.84
CA VAL A 74 -0.62 15.24 4.62
C VAL A 74 -0.96 16.73 4.49
N SER A 75 -2.24 17.04 4.46
CA SER A 75 -2.72 18.42 4.56
C SER A 75 -3.79 18.56 5.62
N ILE A 76 -3.81 19.69 6.31
CA ILE A 76 -4.93 20.08 7.17
C ILE A 76 -5.80 21.08 6.41
N SER A 77 -7.12 20.91 6.46
CA SER A 77 -8.06 21.92 5.97
C SER A 77 -8.18 23.08 6.97
N SER A 78 -8.72 24.22 6.53
CA SER A 78 -9.12 25.31 7.42
C SER A 78 -10.15 24.90 8.48
N SER A 79 -10.85 23.78 8.29
CA SER A 79 -11.75 23.16 9.27
C SER A 79 -11.06 22.18 10.23
N GLY A 80 -9.74 22.02 10.15
CA GLY A 80 -8.95 21.16 11.03
C GLY A 80 -8.89 19.69 10.63
N ASN A 81 -9.48 19.31 9.48
CA ASN A 81 -9.48 17.92 9.03
C ASN A 81 -8.17 17.57 8.33
N TRP A 82 -7.53 16.49 8.76
CA TRP A 82 -6.33 15.97 8.13
C TRP A 82 -6.66 15.00 7.00
N LEU A 83 -6.04 15.21 5.86
CA LEU A 83 -6.11 14.35 4.68
C LEU A 83 -4.72 13.81 4.35
N ALA A 84 -4.63 12.51 4.08
CA ALA A 84 -3.45 11.87 3.54
C ALA A 84 -3.61 11.71 2.02
N HIS A 85 -2.82 12.47 1.26
CA HIS A 85 -2.91 12.55 -0.21
C HIS A 85 -2.37 11.29 -0.88
N GLY A 86 -1.28 10.76 -0.34
CA GLY A 86 -0.58 9.62 -0.91
C GLY A 86 0.91 9.69 -0.70
N ARG A 87 1.57 8.67 -1.23
CA ARG A 87 3.01 8.41 -1.12
C ARG A 87 3.80 9.39 -1.97
N ILE A 88 4.90 9.91 -1.44
CA ILE A 88 5.92 10.63 -2.21
C ILE A 88 7.23 9.85 -2.31
N ALA A 89 7.42 8.87 -1.43
CA ALA A 89 8.48 7.87 -1.54
C ALA A 89 7.91 6.50 -1.14
N PRO A 90 8.11 5.44 -1.95
CA PRO A 90 7.70 4.10 -1.58
C PRO A 90 8.63 3.57 -0.49
N VAL A 91 8.07 3.01 0.60
CA VAL A 91 8.85 2.23 1.56
C VAL A 91 8.97 0.75 1.15
N SER A 92 8.08 0.27 0.29
CA SER A 92 8.25 -0.99 -0.45
C SER A 92 7.06 -1.18 -1.40
N THR A 93 7.21 -2.11 -2.35
CA THR A 93 6.21 -2.76 -3.23
C THR A 93 5.50 -1.99 -4.34
N ALA A 94 5.09 -0.75 -4.16
CA ALA A 94 4.28 -0.08 -5.20
C ALA A 94 5.13 0.20 -6.45
N GLY A 95 4.77 -0.40 -7.58
CA GLY A 95 5.49 -0.24 -8.85
C GLY A 95 6.69 -1.17 -9.07
N THR A 96 7.14 -1.91 -8.05
CA THR A 96 8.30 -2.83 -8.16
C THR A 96 7.85 -4.28 -8.08
N TRP A 97 8.45 -5.14 -8.91
CA TRP A 97 8.24 -6.58 -8.85
C TRP A 97 8.86 -7.19 -7.59
N GLN A 98 8.11 -8.05 -6.92
CA GLN A 98 8.56 -8.81 -5.76
C GLN A 98 8.33 -10.30 -5.95
N THR A 99 9.32 -11.11 -5.58
CA THR A 99 9.25 -12.56 -5.72
C THR A 99 8.19 -13.17 -4.79
N LEU A 100 7.38 -14.08 -5.32
CA LEU A 100 6.46 -14.91 -4.55
C LEU A 100 7.24 -16.01 -3.82
N THR A 101 6.90 -16.25 -2.56
CA THR A 101 7.45 -17.39 -1.80
C THR A 101 6.60 -18.63 -2.09
N LEU A 102 7.09 -19.49 -2.96
CA LEU A 102 6.41 -20.73 -3.35
C LEU A 102 6.43 -21.76 -2.21
N SER A 103 5.39 -22.59 -2.13
CA SER A 103 5.22 -23.62 -1.10
C SER A 103 4.75 -24.96 -1.70
N GLY A 104 4.58 -25.99 -0.89
CA GLY A 104 3.95 -27.26 -1.34
C GLY A 104 4.73 -28.01 -2.43
N GLY A 105 6.05 -27.82 -2.52
CA GLY A 105 6.90 -28.43 -3.55
C GLY A 105 6.93 -27.67 -4.88
N TRP A 106 6.24 -26.53 -4.98
CA TRP A 106 6.38 -25.63 -6.12
C TRP A 106 7.74 -24.94 -6.11
N THR A 107 8.35 -24.83 -7.27
CA THR A 107 9.62 -24.11 -7.46
C THR A 107 9.51 -23.12 -8.61
N THR A 108 10.54 -22.28 -8.78
CA THR A 108 10.67 -21.51 -10.01
C THR A 108 10.89 -22.47 -11.18
N PHE A 109 10.33 -22.17 -12.36
CA PHE A 109 10.57 -23.01 -13.54
C PHE A 109 12.01 -22.85 -14.07
N GLY A 110 12.53 -21.62 -14.02
CA GLY A 110 13.86 -21.26 -14.51
C GLY A 110 13.83 -20.64 -15.91
N SER A 111 15.03 -20.42 -16.46
CA SER A 111 15.21 -19.84 -17.80
C SER A 111 14.45 -20.63 -18.88
N PRO A 112 13.79 -19.98 -19.85
CA PRO A 112 13.81 -18.55 -20.17
C PRO A 112 12.72 -17.70 -19.45
N TYR A 113 12.01 -18.27 -18.47
CA TYR A 113 10.85 -17.62 -17.87
C TYR A 113 11.22 -16.72 -16.70
N TRP A 114 10.38 -15.71 -16.46
CA TRP A 114 10.52 -14.86 -15.28
C TRP A 114 10.26 -15.64 -13.99
N THR A 115 10.91 -15.19 -12.91
CA THR A 115 10.66 -15.72 -11.57
C THR A 115 9.25 -15.32 -11.13
N PRO A 116 8.43 -16.27 -10.61
CA PRO A 116 7.11 -15.99 -10.04
C PRO A 116 7.14 -14.79 -9.10
N SER A 117 6.43 -13.73 -9.49
CA SER A 117 6.49 -12.42 -8.82
C SER A 117 5.13 -11.71 -8.87
N TYR A 118 4.98 -10.70 -8.03
CA TYR A 118 3.83 -9.80 -8.00
C TYR A 118 4.26 -8.33 -7.97
N ARG A 119 3.34 -7.44 -8.34
CA ARG A 119 3.50 -5.99 -8.24
C ARG A 119 2.16 -5.34 -7.90
N ILE A 120 2.17 -4.36 -6.98
CA ILE A 120 1.01 -3.50 -6.71
C ILE A 120 1.05 -2.31 -7.67
N ASN A 121 -0.05 -2.05 -8.39
CA ASN A 121 -0.09 -1.12 -9.52
C ASN A 121 -0.49 0.32 -9.16
N GLY A 122 -0.69 0.65 -7.88
CA GLY A 122 -1.05 2.00 -7.43
C GLY A 122 -2.49 2.43 -7.76
N ASP A 123 -3.17 1.70 -8.65
CA ASP A 123 -4.58 1.85 -9.03
C ASP A 123 -5.51 0.91 -8.26
N GLY A 124 -5.01 0.26 -7.20
CA GLY A 124 -5.75 -0.72 -6.40
C GLY A 124 -5.76 -2.13 -7.00
N THR A 125 -4.96 -2.38 -8.04
CA THR A 125 -4.77 -3.72 -8.61
C THR A 125 -3.40 -4.30 -8.30
N VAL A 126 -3.30 -5.62 -8.46
CA VAL A 126 -2.06 -6.39 -8.39
C VAL A 126 -1.88 -7.13 -9.70
N SER A 127 -0.67 -7.08 -10.25
CA SER A 127 -0.23 -7.91 -11.38
C SER A 127 0.64 -9.06 -10.89
N LEU A 128 0.51 -10.22 -11.51
CA LEU A 128 1.43 -11.35 -11.35
C LEU A 128 2.29 -11.53 -12.62
N SER A 129 3.43 -12.20 -12.47
CA SER A 129 4.33 -12.55 -13.57
C SER A 129 5.11 -13.82 -13.25
N GLY A 130 5.59 -14.49 -14.30
CA GLY A 130 6.49 -15.63 -14.23
C GLY A 130 5.80 -16.98 -14.32
N LEU A 131 6.64 -18.02 -14.22
CA LEU A 131 6.22 -19.41 -14.38
C LEU A 131 6.64 -20.24 -13.15
N ALA A 132 5.64 -20.78 -12.46
CA ALA A 132 5.86 -21.68 -11.32
C ALA A 132 5.87 -23.13 -11.81
N LYS A 133 6.86 -23.92 -11.41
CA LYS A 133 6.97 -25.35 -11.72
C LYS A 133 6.25 -26.17 -10.66
N ALA A 134 5.38 -27.05 -11.13
CA ALA A 134 4.56 -27.90 -10.27
C ALA A 134 5.34 -29.11 -9.76
N PRO A 135 4.94 -29.70 -8.62
CA PRO A 135 5.47 -30.97 -8.12
C PRO A 135 4.99 -32.21 -8.92
N ALA A 136 4.46 -32.03 -10.14
CA ALA A 136 3.98 -33.08 -11.04
C ALA A 136 2.86 -33.98 -10.46
N SER A 137 1.83 -33.38 -9.86
CA SER A 137 0.69 -34.08 -9.26
C SER A 137 -0.63 -33.80 -10.00
N ALA A 138 -1.58 -34.75 -9.93
CA ALA A 138 -2.96 -34.57 -10.38
C ALA A 138 -3.92 -34.14 -9.24
N ALA A 139 -3.42 -34.05 -8.00
CA ALA A 139 -4.24 -33.65 -6.86
C ALA A 139 -4.74 -32.21 -7.04
N GLN A 140 -6.00 -31.93 -6.67
CA GLN A 140 -6.59 -30.60 -6.80
C GLN A 140 -7.41 -30.21 -5.56
N PRO A 141 -7.43 -28.92 -5.17
CA PRO A 141 -6.61 -27.84 -5.74
C PRO A 141 -5.12 -27.96 -5.34
N GLN A 142 -4.21 -27.37 -6.13
CA GLN A 142 -2.80 -27.24 -5.75
C GLN A 142 -2.48 -25.81 -5.36
N THR A 143 -2.16 -25.60 -4.09
CA THR A 143 -1.67 -24.32 -3.60
C THR A 143 -0.24 -24.09 -4.07
N ILE A 144 -0.04 -23.01 -4.83
CA ILE A 144 1.28 -22.55 -5.30
C ILE A 144 2.01 -21.81 -4.18
N CYS A 145 1.29 -20.90 -3.51
CA CYS A 145 1.80 -20.12 -2.39
C CYS A 145 0.67 -19.52 -1.55
N THR A 146 1.04 -19.02 -0.37
CA THR A 146 0.25 -18.04 0.38
C THR A 146 0.68 -16.64 -0.03
N LEU A 147 -0.29 -15.81 -0.42
CA LEU A 147 -0.08 -14.42 -0.79
C LEU A 147 0.32 -13.59 0.44
N PRO A 148 1.28 -12.66 0.29
CA PRO A 148 1.52 -11.63 1.29
C PRO A 148 0.23 -10.86 1.61
N ALA A 149 0.01 -10.54 2.90
CA ALA A 149 -1.23 -9.92 3.38
C ALA A 149 -1.63 -8.65 2.59
N GLY A 150 -0.65 -7.86 2.15
CA GLY A 150 -0.89 -6.63 1.38
C GLY A 150 -1.39 -6.83 -0.05
N ILE A 151 -1.42 -8.07 -0.56
CA ILE A 151 -1.91 -8.39 -1.91
C ILE A 151 -3.07 -9.38 -1.92
N VAL A 152 -3.70 -9.66 -0.78
CA VAL A 152 -4.88 -10.53 -0.68
C VAL A 152 -6.10 -9.77 -1.18
N PRO A 153 -6.86 -10.28 -2.17
CA PRO A 153 -8.06 -9.59 -2.67
C PRO A 153 -9.24 -9.74 -1.70
N ALA A 154 -10.15 -8.76 -1.68
CA ALA A 154 -11.40 -8.84 -0.90
C ALA A 154 -12.37 -9.90 -1.44
N SER A 155 -12.22 -10.31 -2.70
CA SER A 155 -13.05 -11.33 -3.33
C SER A 155 -12.21 -12.22 -4.24
N LYS A 156 -12.66 -13.47 -4.39
CA LYS A 156 -11.99 -14.45 -5.24
C LYS A 156 -11.93 -13.96 -6.69
N SER A 157 -10.75 -14.02 -7.29
CA SER A 157 -10.55 -13.80 -8.73
C SER A 157 -10.10 -15.10 -9.40
N ARG A 158 -10.56 -15.38 -10.62
CA ARG A 158 -10.25 -16.60 -11.37
C ARG A 158 -9.76 -16.25 -12.77
N PHE A 159 -8.69 -16.92 -13.20
CA PHE A 159 -8.06 -16.69 -14.50
C PHE A 159 -7.79 -18.03 -15.16
N ALA A 160 -7.93 -18.11 -16.49
CA ALA A 160 -7.42 -19.26 -17.22
C ALA A 160 -5.89 -19.30 -17.11
N THR A 161 -5.31 -20.49 -16.97
CA THR A 161 -3.86 -20.68 -16.96
C THR A 161 -3.50 -21.99 -17.67
N GLU A 162 -2.37 -22.03 -18.36
CA GLU A 162 -1.82 -23.28 -18.85
C GLU A 162 -1.07 -23.98 -17.72
N VAL A 163 -1.37 -25.26 -17.51
CA VAL A 163 -0.77 -26.07 -16.44
C VAL A 163 0.14 -27.18 -16.96
N ALA A 164 -0.01 -27.56 -18.23
CA ALA A 164 0.90 -28.44 -18.97
C ALA A 164 0.67 -28.21 -20.47
N ASN A 165 1.50 -28.80 -21.34
CA ASN A 165 1.37 -28.66 -22.79
C ASN A 165 -0.06 -28.98 -23.24
N ALA A 166 -0.77 -27.99 -23.78
CA ALA A 166 -2.15 -28.10 -24.22
C ALA A 166 -3.17 -28.53 -23.13
N VAL A 167 -2.80 -28.36 -21.86
CA VAL A 167 -3.68 -28.58 -20.70
C VAL A 167 -3.89 -27.25 -20.00
N HIS A 168 -5.15 -26.82 -19.94
CA HIS A 168 -5.55 -25.58 -19.30
C HIS A 168 -6.30 -25.88 -18.01
N GLY A 169 -6.10 -25.03 -17.02
CA GLY A 169 -6.84 -25.01 -15.78
C GLY A 169 -7.22 -23.59 -15.40
N VAL A 170 -7.58 -23.44 -14.13
CA VAL A 170 -7.94 -22.17 -13.52
C VAL A 170 -6.94 -21.83 -12.43
N LEU A 171 -6.35 -20.64 -12.52
CA LEU A 171 -5.64 -19.99 -11.44
C LEU A 171 -6.64 -19.21 -10.58
N ASP A 172 -6.79 -19.62 -9.34
CA ASP A 172 -7.55 -18.94 -8.31
C ASP A 172 -6.64 -18.03 -7.48
N VAL A 173 -7.05 -16.77 -7.36
CA VAL A 173 -6.56 -15.84 -6.34
C VAL A 173 -7.65 -15.72 -5.28
N ASN A 174 -7.50 -16.42 -4.16
CA ASN A 174 -8.55 -16.52 -3.14
C ASN A 174 -8.49 -15.36 -2.15
N ALA A 175 -9.67 -14.94 -1.66
CA ALA A 175 -9.79 -13.97 -0.58
C ALA A 175 -9.26 -14.48 0.77
N THR A 176 -9.01 -15.79 0.90
CA THR A 176 -8.31 -16.40 2.03
C THR A 176 -6.79 -16.23 1.96
N GLY A 177 -6.27 -15.63 0.88
CA GLY A 177 -4.84 -15.40 0.69
C GLY A 177 -4.08 -16.57 0.07
N THR A 178 -4.76 -17.55 -0.55
CA THR A 178 -4.08 -18.62 -1.29
C THR A 178 -4.10 -18.36 -2.80
N LEU A 179 -2.97 -18.61 -3.45
CA LEU A 179 -2.85 -18.71 -4.90
C LEU A 179 -2.79 -20.19 -5.28
N GLN A 180 -3.72 -20.68 -6.09
CA GLN A 180 -3.83 -22.10 -6.40
C GLN A 180 -4.28 -22.36 -7.83
N ILE A 181 -3.94 -23.55 -8.35
CA ILE A 181 -4.52 -24.06 -9.60
C ILE A 181 -5.50 -25.21 -9.35
N GLN A 182 -6.49 -25.31 -10.22
CA GLN A 182 -7.51 -26.37 -10.24
C GLN A 182 -8.22 -26.42 -11.61
N ASP A 183 -9.28 -27.20 -11.73
CA ASP A 183 -10.11 -27.36 -12.92
C ASP A 183 -9.32 -27.76 -14.17
N TYR A 184 -8.26 -28.56 -14.00
CA TYR A 184 -7.48 -29.13 -15.11
C TYR A 184 -7.57 -30.66 -15.14
N SER A 185 -7.16 -31.26 -16.26
CA SER A 185 -7.05 -32.71 -16.41
C SER A 185 -5.60 -33.18 -16.28
N GLY A 186 -5.39 -34.41 -15.79
CA GLY A 186 -4.05 -34.98 -15.66
C GLY A 186 -3.18 -34.28 -14.60
N ASN A 187 -1.87 -34.26 -14.84
CA ASN A 187 -0.89 -33.68 -13.92
C ASN A 187 -0.54 -32.26 -14.33
N ALA A 188 -0.47 -31.34 -13.38
CA ALA A 188 0.13 -30.04 -13.61
C ALA A 188 1.67 -30.19 -13.70
N GLY A 189 2.26 -29.61 -14.74
CA GLY A 189 3.70 -29.40 -14.88
C GLY A 189 4.14 -27.99 -14.48
N TRP A 190 3.27 -27.00 -14.62
CA TRP A 190 3.52 -25.61 -14.27
C TRP A 190 2.22 -24.84 -13.98
N ALA A 191 2.35 -23.55 -13.69
CA ALA A 191 1.26 -22.57 -13.68
C ALA A 191 1.80 -21.24 -14.22
N ALA A 192 1.22 -20.75 -15.31
CA ALA A 192 1.55 -19.45 -15.88
C ALA A 192 0.86 -18.33 -15.10
N LEU A 193 1.64 -17.33 -14.66
CA LEU A 193 1.14 -16.19 -13.88
C LEU A 193 1.13 -14.89 -14.70
N ASP A 194 1.85 -14.84 -15.82
CA ASP A 194 1.90 -13.67 -16.69
C ASP A 194 0.52 -13.29 -17.21
N GLY A 195 0.22 -11.98 -17.20
CA GLY A 195 -1.07 -11.44 -17.65
C GLY A 195 -2.19 -11.49 -16.61
N VAL A 196 -1.96 -12.07 -15.43
CA VAL A 196 -2.94 -12.07 -14.33
C VAL A 196 -2.92 -10.70 -13.64
N GLN A 197 -4.08 -10.05 -13.61
CA GLN A 197 -4.29 -8.80 -12.88
C GLN A 197 -5.63 -8.83 -12.15
N TYR A 198 -5.62 -8.53 -10.85
CA TYR A 198 -6.82 -8.55 -10.00
C TYR A 198 -6.92 -7.31 -9.11
N ARG A 199 -8.14 -6.99 -8.68
CA ARG A 199 -8.43 -5.88 -7.75
C ARG A 199 -8.23 -6.33 -6.30
N LEU A 200 -7.72 -5.43 -5.46
CA LEU A 200 -7.63 -5.67 -4.02
C LEU A 200 -8.95 -5.48 -3.28
N THR A 201 -9.79 -4.57 -3.76
CA THR A 201 -11.09 -4.21 -3.18
C THR A 201 -12.19 -4.18 -4.23
#